data_AF-A0A0C2JCE3-F1
#
_entry.id   AF-A0A0C2JCE3-F1
#
_cell.length_a   1.000
_cell.length_b   1.000
_cell.length_c   1.000
_cell.angle_alpha   90.00
_cell.angle_beta   90.00
_cell.angle_gamma   90.00
#
_symmetry.space_group_name_H-M   'P 1'
#
loop_
_entity.id
_entity.type
_entity.pdbx_description
1 polymer ?
#
loop_
_entity_poly.entity_id
_entity_poly.type
_entity_poly.pdbx_seq_one_letter_code
_entity_poly.pdbx_strand_id
1 'polypeptide(L)'
;MQKQGIKLIVVCILNAVRFSHPEVFTSSLKMCHALKVELDRLVYYEDKLMKDEENEKNYDLIQKIRRELPKYYFNQPEYPFDDCLDDYSQISRFITHPVNAYKLIYRSVHFWSEIKDNDPSIMFQKFYRYKYIYNISKTDLDGARVAMHRLRTYYALKPQHIRDGIFSREWKSTSDYWTIVPQPLTPEDMFEIGKVAFKIADHESAKFWFNTAHQDVINSKSKVNLELVLEILDYLAWSE
;
A
#
# COMPACT_ATOMS: atom_id res chain seq x y z
N MET A 1 12.71 49.77 7.78
CA MET A 1 11.90 48.86 8.63
C MET A 1 10.83 48.04 7.87
N GLN A 2 10.42 48.40 6.67
CA GLN A 2 9.30 47.73 5.96
C GLN A 2 9.64 46.37 5.31
N LYS A 3 10.92 46.10 4.98
CA LYS A 3 11.35 44.84 4.33
C LYS A 3 11.47 43.64 5.27
N GLN A 4 11.60 43.84 6.59
CA GLN A 4 11.68 42.75 7.57
C GLN A 4 10.30 42.17 7.92
N GLY A 5 9.25 43.00 7.94
CA GLY A 5 7.89 42.54 8.19
C GLY A 5 7.35 41.60 7.10
N ILE A 6 7.70 41.85 5.84
CA ILE A 6 7.28 41.01 4.70
C ILE A 6 7.94 39.63 4.75
N LYS A 7 9.24 39.54 5.12
CA LYS A 7 9.91 38.24 5.28
C LYS A 7 9.30 37.42 6.42
N LEU A 8 8.93 38.07 7.53
CA LEU A 8 8.32 37.38 8.68
C LEU A 8 6.93 36.82 8.32
N ILE A 9 6.13 37.61 7.60
CA ILE A 9 4.79 37.20 7.15
C ILE A 9 4.88 36.04 6.15
N VAL A 10 5.82 36.06 5.21
CA VAL A 10 6.02 34.96 4.24
C VAL A 10 6.47 33.67 4.93
N VAL A 11 7.35 33.73 5.94
CA VAL A 11 7.76 32.57 6.74
C VAL A 11 6.60 32.03 7.59
N CYS A 12 5.77 32.90 8.16
CA CYS A 12 4.58 32.49 8.91
C CYS A 12 3.52 31.85 8.01
N ILE A 13 3.31 32.36 6.78
CA ILE A 13 2.37 31.76 5.82
C ILE A 13 2.90 30.41 5.32
N LEU A 14 4.19 30.29 4.99
CA LEU A 14 4.80 29.02 4.59
C LEU A 14 4.77 27.96 5.71
N ASN A 15 4.88 28.36 6.97
CA ASN A 15 4.71 27.43 8.10
C ASN A 15 3.24 27.13 8.42
N ALA A 16 2.31 28.09 8.26
CA ALA A 16 0.89 27.86 8.49
C ALA A 16 0.27 26.90 7.46
N VAL A 17 0.76 26.90 6.22
CA VAL A 17 0.36 25.92 5.19
C VAL A 17 0.80 24.49 5.55
N ARG A 18 1.82 24.31 6.40
CA ARG A 18 2.21 22.97 6.91
C ARG A 18 1.21 22.39 7.93
N PHE A 19 0.29 23.19 8.46
CA PHE A 19 -0.64 22.75 9.51
C PHE A 19 -2.10 22.59 9.04
N SER A 20 -2.39 22.73 7.73
CA SER A 20 -3.79 22.71 7.27
C SER A 20 -4.46 21.33 7.24
N HIS A 21 -3.75 20.24 7.56
CA HIS A 21 -4.31 18.88 7.55
C HIS A 21 -3.88 18.01 8.74
N PRO A 22 -4.16 18.41 10.01
CA PRO A 22 -3.67 17.69 11.18
C PRO A 22 -3.99 16.19 11.14
N GLU A 23 -5.18 15.81 10.67
CA GLU A 23 -5.58 14.40 10.56
C GLU A 23 -4.87 13.63 9.44
N VAL A 24 -4.59 14.26 8.29
CA VAL A 24 -3.83 13.62 7.20
C VAL A 24 -2.41 13.34 7.68
N PHE A 25 -1.78 14.30 8.36
CA PHE A 25 -0.45 14.10 8.97
C PHE A 25 -0.45 12.99 10.03
N THR A 26 -1.53 12.82 10.80
CA THR A 26 -1.62 11.69 11.74
C THR A 26 -1.81 10.34 11.03
N SER A 27 -2.54 10.29 9.91
CA SER A 27 -2.73 9.07 9.13
C SER A 27 -1.46 8.61 8.43
N SER A 28 -0.69 9.54 7.83
CA SER A 28 0.61 9.23 7.24
C SER A 28 1.60 8.77 8.31
N LEU A 29 1.60 9.41 9.49
CA LEU A 29 2.40 8.97 10.63
C LEU A 29 2.02 7.55 11.08
N LYS A 30 0.72 7.22 11.13
CA LYS A 30 0.26 5.85 11.43
C LYS A 30 0.72 4.83 10.40
N MET A 31 0.63 5.16 9.10
CA MET A 31 1.14 4.28 8.04
C MET A 31 2.66 4.12 8.10
N CYS A 32 3.39 5.18 8.44
CA CYS A 32 4.83 5.13 8.67
C CYS A 32 5.15 4.16 9.81
N HIS A 33 4.47 4.30 10.96
CA HIS A 33 4.64 3.39 12.07
C HIS A 33 4.28 1.94 11.71
N ALA A 34 3.23 1.72 10.92
CA ALA A 34 2.86 0.40 10.45
C ALA A 34 3.99 -0.22 9.60
N LEU A 35 4.57 0.52 8.64
CA LEU A 35 5.69 0.02 7.84
C LEU A 35 6.93 -0.25 8.70
N LYS A 36 7.27 0.64 9.64
CA LYS A 36 8.43 0.43 10.53
C LYS A 36 8.28 -0.82 11.37
N VAL A 37 7.09 -1.05 11.93
CA VAL A 37 6.79 -2.28 12.65
C VAL A 37 6.87 -3.49 11.72
N GLU A 38 6.47 -3.37 10.45
CA GLU A 38 6.52 -4.47 9.47
C GLU A 38 7.99 -4.85 9.23
N LEU A 39 8.84 -3.86 9.02
CA LEU A 39 10.28 -4.03 8.82
C LEU A 39 10.96 -4.64 10.06
N ASP A 40 10.68 -4.11 11.26
CA ASP A 40 11.20 -4.66 12.53
C ASP A 40 10.80 -6.13 12.71
N ARG A 41 9.57 -6.50 12.32
CA ARG A 41 9.08 -7.87 12.42
C ARG A 41 9.75 -8.78 11.40
N LEU A 42 9.95 -8.34 10.16
CA LEU A 42 10.64 -9.15 9.16
C LEU A 42 12.04 -9.55 9.64
N VAL A 43 12.78 -8.61 10.24
CA VAL A 43 14.11 -8.89 10.83
C VAL A 43 14.00 -9.89 11.99
N TYR A 44 13.00 -9.72 12.87
CA TYR A 44 12.75 -10.67 13.97
C TYR A 44 12.46 -12.09 13.46
N TYR A 45 11.64 -12.22 12.42
CA TYR A 45 11.34 -13.52 11.82
C TYR A 45 12.55 -14.14 11.13
N GLU A 46 13.46 -13.35 10.57
CA GLU A 46 14.69 -13.91 10.01
C GLU A 46 15.58 -14.55 11.08
N ASP A 47 15.71 -13.95 12.27
CA ASP A 47 16.48 -14.54 13.38
C ASP A 47 15.76 -15.74 14.02
N LYS A 48 14.42 -15.74 14.06
CA LYS A 48 13.61 -16.81 14.67
C LYS A 48 13.39 -18.01 13.73
N LEU A 49 13.06 -17.78 12.46
CA LEU A 49 12.72 -18.84 11.48
C LEU A 49 13.94 -19.66 11.06
N MET A 50 15.17 -19.17 11.26
CA MET A 50 16.39 -19.98 11.12
C MET A 50 16.51 -21.09 12.18
N LYS A 51 15.65 -21.11 13.21
CA LYS A 51 15.75 -22.00 14.37
C LYS A 51 14.59 -22.98 14.52
N ASP A 52 13.54 -22.89 13.70
CA ASP A 52 12.29 -23.62 13.93
C ASP A 52 11.64 -24.08 12.61
N GLU A 53 11.75 -25.38 12.30
CA GLU A 53 11.23 -26.01 11.07
C GLU A 53 9.69 -26.10 11.05
N GLU A 54 9.01 -25.99 12.20
CA GLU A 54 7.54 -26.13 12.28
C GLU A 54 6.75 -24.95 11.67
N ASN A 55 7.42 -23.90 11.19
CA ASN A 55 6.78 -22.64 10.79
C ASN A 55 6.86 -22.31 9.29
N GLU A 56 6.90 -23.32 8.43
CA GLU A 56 7.04 -23.20 6.97
C GLU A 56 6.00 -22.24 6.34
N LYS A 57 4.73 -22.28 6.78
CA LYS A 57 3.68 -21.37 6.28
C LYS A 57 3.97 -19.91 6.58
N ASN A 58 4.43 -19.60 7.79
CA ASN A 58 4.80 -18.24 8.16
C ASN A 58 6.05 -17.79 7.42
N TYR A 59 7.01 -18.70 7.19
CA TYR A 59 8.17 -18.41 6.34
C TYR A 59 7.75 -17.99 4.94
N ASP A 60 6.85 -18.72 4.29
CA ASP A 60 6.35 -18.37 2.95
C ASP A 60 5.68 -17.00 2.90
N LEU A 61 4.85 -16.66 3.92
CA LEU A 61 4.22 -15.34 4.03
C LEU A 61 5.25 -14.23 4.22
N ILE A 62 6.24 -14.45 5.09
CA ILE A 62 7.35 -13.49 5.33
C ILE A 62 8.17 -13.27 4.05
N GLN A 63 8.46 -14.33 3.30
CA GLN A 63 9.15 -14.22 2.02
C GLN A 63 8.31 -13.49 0.96
N LYS A 64 6.99 -13.69 0.93
CA LYS A 64 6.09 -12.90 0.08
C LYS A 64 6.15 -11.42 0.44
N ILE A 65 6.05 -11.07 1.74
CA ILE A 65 6.13 -9.68 2.21
C ILE A 65 7.47 -9.05 1.78
N ARG A 66 8.61 -9.74 1.97
CA ARG A 66 9.94 -9.22 1.55
C ARG A 66 10.01 -8.89 0.06
N ARG A 67 9.38 -9.70 -0.80
CA ARG A 67 9.38 -9.45 -2.26
C ARG A 67 8.58 -8.20 -2.63
N GLU A 68 7.61 -7.81 -1.81
CA GLU A 68 6.82 -6.59 -2.00
C GLU A 68 7.48 -5.32 -1.45
N LEU A 69 8.70 -5.42 -0.90
CA LEU A 69 9.43 -4.31 -0.29
C LEU A 69 10.74 -4.01 -1.05
N PRO A 70 11.14 -2.72 -1.16
CA PRO A 70 12.43 -2.35 -1.70
C PRO A 70 13.60 -2.98 -0.95
N LYS A 71 14.58 -3.52 -1.68
CA LYS A 71 15.73 -4.21 -1.09
C LYS A 71 16.56 -3.36 -0.13
N TYR A 72 16.59 -2.04 -0.35
CA TYR A 72 17.39 -1.13 0.46
C TYR A 72 16.92 -1.05 1.92
N TYR A 73 15.66 -1.40 2.21
CA TYR A 73 15.17 -1.50 3.58
C TYR A 73 15.93 -2.57 4.37
N PHE A 74 16.30 -3.68 3.74
CA PHE A 74 16.98 -4.77 4.44
C PHE A 74 18.48 -4.55 4.64
N ASN A 75 19.01 -3.41 4.18
CA ASN A 75 20.43 -3.06 4.31
C ASN A 75 20.69 -2.06 5.45
N GLN A 76 19.64 -1.62 6.16
CA GLN A 76 19.77 -0.62 7.23
C GLN A 76 19.56 -1.26 8.61
N PRO A 77 20.40 -0.92 9.60
CA PRO A 77 20.31 -1.52 10.93
C PRO A 77 19.10 -1.00 11.72
N GLU A 78 18.73 0.27 11.54
CA GLU A 78 17.59 0.90 12.22
C GLU A 78 16.98 2.00 11.35
N TYR A 79 15.69 2.28 11.59
CA TYR A 79 14.95 3.38 10.98
C TYR A 79 14.72 4.51 11.97
N PRO A 80 15.37 5.68 11.82
CA PRO A 80 15.19 6.83 12.70
C PRO A 80 13.72 7.22 12.87
N PHE A 81 13.33 7.64 14.07
CA PHE A 81 11.96 8.15 14.31
C PHE A 81 11.62 9.31 13.37
N ASP A 82 12.60 10.16 13.10
CA ASP A 82 12.48 11.35 12.25
C ASP A 82 12.15 11.02 10.78
N ASP A 83 12.36 9.79 10.32
CA ASP A 83 11.97 9.36 8.97
C ASP A 83 10.47 9.56 8.72
N CYS A 84 9.63 9.41 9.75
CA CYS A 84 8.19 9.61 9.62
C CYS A 84 7.77 11.08 9.54
N LEU A 85 8.67 12.00 9.88
CA LEU A 85 8.44 13.45 9.89
C LEU A 85 9.14 14.15 8.72
N ASP A 86 10.07 13.46 8.06
CA ASP A 86 10.72 13.92 6.84
C ASP A 86 9.97 13.42 5.60
N ASP A 87 9.33 14.33 4.87
CA ASP A 87 8.65 14.06 3.60
C ASP A 87 9.59 13.49 2.52
N TYR A 88 10.90 13.73 2.66
CA TYR A 88 11.91 13.25 1.73
C TYR A 88 12.52 11.90 2.13
N SER A 89 12.13 11.34 3.27
CA SER A 89 12.64 10.04 3.72
C SER A 89 12.15 8.92 2.81
N GLN A 90 12.92 7.83 2.76
CA GLN A 90 12.54 6.65 1.96
C GLN A 90 11.22 6.05 2.43
N ILE A 91 10.94 6.07 3.74
CA ILE A 91 9.69 5.56 4.31
C ILE A 91 8.52 6.45 3.89
N SER A 92 8.63 7.77 4.07
CA SER A 92 7.58 8.73 3.73
C SER A 92 7.22 8.65 2.25
N ARG A 93 8.22 8.58 1.35
CA ARG A 93 7.99 8.43 -0.09
C ARG A 93 7.36 7.09 -0.47
N PHE A 94 7.64 6.03 0.28
CA PHE A 94 7.04 4.73 0.04
C PHE A 94 5.57 4.70 0.46
N ILE A 95 5.25 5.11 1.69
CA ILE A 95 3.87 5.06 2.22
C ILE A 95 2.93 6.10 1.59
N THR A 96 3.47 7.17 1.00
CA THR A 96 2.67 8.20 0.30
C THR A 96 2.36 7.81 -1.14
N HIS A 97 3.03 6.79 -1.69
CA HIS A 97 2.72 6.27 -3.02
C HIS A 97 1.46 5.38 -2.95
N PRO A 98 0.39 5.67 -3.72
CA PRO A 98 -0.91 5.00 -3.52
C PRO A 98 -0.89 3.48 -3.63
N VAL A 99 -0.11 2.92 -4.57
CA VAL A 99 0.02 1.46 -4.71
C VAL A 99 0.73 0.85 -3.51
N ASN A 100 1.82 1.48 -3.04
CA ASN A 100 2.59 0.96 -1.91
C ASN A 100 1.79 1.06 -0.61
N ALA A 101 1.07 2.17 -0.43
CA ALA A 101 0.13 2.39 0.67
C ALA A 101 -0.96 1.31 0.69
N TYR A 102 -1.60 1.08 -0.46
CA TYR A 102 -2.60 0.03 -0.63
C TYR A 102 -2.01 -1.35 -0.28
N LYS A 103 -0.82 -1.67 -0.80
CA LYS A 103 -0.16 -2.96 -0.54
C LYS A 103 0.21 -3.14 0.93
N LEU A 104 0.65 -2.10 1.64
CA LEU A 104 0.89 -2.14 3.09
C LEU A 104 -0.40 -2.47 3.86
N ILE A 105 -1.53 -1.83 3.51
CA ILE A 105 -2.84 -2.11 4.11
C ILE A 105 -3.25 -3.56 3.81
N TYR A 106 -3.12 -3.98 2.56
CA TYR A 106 -3.43 -5.34 2.12
C TYR A 106 -2.64 -6.40 2.91
N ARG A 107 -1.32 -6.25 3.01
CA ARG A 107 -0.47 -7.18 3.77
C ARG A 107 -0.81 -7.20 5.26
N SER A 108 -1.16 -6.04 5.82
CA SER A 108 -1.58 -5.94 7.23
C SER A 108 -2.86 -6.75 7.49
N VAL A 109 -3.83 -6.68 6.58
CA VAL A 109 -5.11 -7.40 6.70
C VAL A 109 -4.97 -8.89 6.39
N HIS A 110 -4.21 -9.26 5.36
CA HIS A 110 -4.16 -10.65 4.89
C HIS A 110 -2.98 -11.43 5.47
N PHE A 111 -1.75 -10.95 5.28
CA PHE A 111 -0.56 -11.73 5.62
C PHE A 111 -0.23 -11.64 7.10
N TRP A 112 -0.23 -10.43 7.66
CA TRP A 112 0.08 -10.25 9.09
C TRP A 112 -1.01 -10.81 10.00
N SER A 113 -2.28 -10.78 9.58
CA SER A 113 -3.35 -11.47 10.31
C SER A 113 -3.13 -12.97 10.32
N GLU A 114 -2.81 -13.58 9.17
CA GLU A 114 -2.55 -15.02 9.08
C GLU A 114 -1.30 -15.43 9.88
N ILE A 115 -0.21 -14.65 9.80
CA ILE A 115 1.00 -14.88 10.60
C ILE A 115 0.66 -14.83 12.11
N LYS A 116 -0.18 -13.88 12.51
CA LYS A 116 -0.63 -13.74 13.90
C LYS A 116 -1.44 -14.95 14.35
N ASP A 117 -2.32 -15.45 13.51
CA ASP A 117 -3.18 -16.60 13.83
C ASP A 117 -2.36 -17.91 13.91
N ASN A 118 -1.30 -18.03 13.12
CA ASN A 118 -0.39 -19.18 13.11
C ASN A 118 0.65 -19.17 14.25
N ASP A 119 0.98 -18.02 14.85
CA ASP A 119 1.89 -17.92 16.00
C ASP A 119 1.30 -17.00 17.09
N PRO A 120 0.42 -17.52 17.97
CA PRO A 120 -0.21 -16.74 19.03
C PRO A 120 0.78 -16.13 20.04
N SER A 121 2.02 -16.66 20.12
CA SER A 121 3.07 -16.12 21.01
C SER A 121 3.45 -14.67 20.66
N ILE A 122 3.17 -14.25 19.42
CA ILE A 122 3.32 -12.86 18.95
C ILE A 122 2.49 -11.89 19.80
N MET A 123 1.31 -12.31 20.27
CA MET A 123 0.42 -11.45 21.04
C MET A 123 1.00 -11.07 22.41
N PHE A 124 1.93 -11.88 22.95
CA PHE A 124 2.56 -11.65 24.26
C PHE A 124 3.78 -10.72 24.21
N GLN A 125 4.34 -10.47 23.02
CA GLN A 125 5.43 -9.51 22.85
C GLN A 125 4.87 -8.09 22.84
N LYS A 126 5.45 -7.16 23.63
CA LYS A 126 5.23 -5.69 23.72
C LYS A 126 4.02 -5.10 22.94
N PHE A 127 2.82 -5.28 23.50
CA PHE A 127 1.49 -4.94 22.98
C PHE A 127 1.26 -3.54 22.36
N TYR A 128 2.13 -2.54 22.57
CA TYR A 128 1.88 -1.16 22.11
C TYR A 128 2.38 -0.86 20.70
N ARG A 129 3.56 -1.38 20.31
CA ARG A 129 4.12 -1.11 18.97
C ARG A 129 3.39 -1.90 17.88
N TYR A 130 2.86 -3.07 18.21
CA TYR A 130 2.23 -3.94 17.21
C TYR A 130 0.82 -3.54 16.80
N LYS A 131 0.16 -2.67 17.59
CA LYS A 131 -1.17 -2.14 17.26
C LYS A 131 -1.22 -1.44 15.91
N TYR A 132 -0.13 -0.85 15.44
CA TYR A 132 -0.15 -0.10 14.19
C TYR A 132 -0.39 -0.97 12.95
N ILE A 133 0.05 -2.23 12.95
CA ILE A 133 -0.24 -3.18 11.87
C ILE A 133 -1.54 -3.94 12.18
N TYR A 134 -1.70 -4.42 13.41
CA TYR A 134 -2.84 -5.29 13.75
C TYR A 134 -4.18 -4.58 13.91
N ASN A 135 -4.20 -3.24 14.02
CA ASN A 135 -5.44 -2.48 14.02
C ASN A 135 -5.87 -2.06 12.61
N ILE A 136 -5.03 -2.26 11.58
CA ILE A 136 -5.46 -2.10 10.19
C ILE A 136 -6.42 -3.24 9.88
N SER A 137 -7.61 -2.88 9.44
CA SER A 137 -8.74 -3.78 9.35
C SER A 137 -9.24 -3.92 7.91
N LYS A 138 -10.17 -4.85 7.69
CA LYS A 138 -10.86 -4.99 6.41
C LYS A 138 -11.56 -3.70 5.98
N THR A 139 -12.07 -2.91 6.92
CA THR A 139 -12.69 -1.60 6.62
C THR A 139 -11.68 -0.61 6.04
N ASP A 140 -10.43 -0.62 6.51
CA ASP A 140 -9.37 0.22 5.96
C ASP A 140 -8.99 -0.22 4.55
N LEU A 141 -8.96 -1.53 4.29
CA LEU A 141 -8.73 -2.08 2.95
C LEU A 141 -9.86 -1.72 1.99
N ASP A 142 -11.12 -1.82 2.40
CA ASP A 142 -12.27 -1.40 1.59
C ASP A 142 -12.23 0.11 1.31
N GLY A 143 -11.84 0.92 2.30
CA GLY A 143 -11.59 2.35 2.12
C GLY A 143 -10.48 2.65 1.12
N ALA A 144 -9.38 1.88 1.16
CA ALA A 144 -8.27 2.00 0.21
C ALA A 144 -8.72 1.65 -1.22
N ARG A 145 -9.55 0.63 -1.42
CA ARG A 145 -10.13 0.29 -2.73
C ARG A 145 -11.00 1.41 -3.28
N VAL A 146 -11.84 2.02 -2.43
CA VAL A 146 -12.64 3.20 -2.78
C VAL A 146 -11.74 4.37 -3.17
N ALA A 147 -10.65 4.62 -2.44
CA ALA A 147 -9.71 5.68 -2.76
C ALA A 147 -9.02 5.45 -4.12
N MET A 148 -8.59 4.21 -4.41
CA MET A 148 -7.98 3.85 -5.70
C MET A 148 -8.95 4.06 -6.87
N HIS A 149 -10.21 3.67 -6.71
CA HIS A 149 -11.24 3.95 -7.70
C HIS A 149 -11.49 5.46 -7.87
N ARG A 150 -11.52 6.24 -6.78
CA ARG A 150 -11.65 7.71 -6.85
C ARG A 150 -10.48 8.37 -7.57
N LEU A 151 -9.25 7.94 -7.32
CA LEU A 151 -8.07 8.44 -8.04
C LEU A 151 -8.21 8.22 -9.55
N ARG A 152 -8.69 7.04 -9.96
CA ARG A 152 -8.97 6.74 -11.36
C ARG A 152 -9.94 7.73 -11.97
N THR A 153 -11.10 7.89 -11.34
CA THR A 153 -12.19 8.72 -11.88
C THR A 153 -11.80 10.19 -11.91
N TYR A 154 -11.15 10.70 -10.85
CA TYR A 154 -10.78 12.11 -10.75
C TYR A 154 -9.70 12.51 -11.76
N TYR A 155 -8.67 11.67 -11.95
CA TYR A 155 -7.55 11.94 -12.85
C TYR A 155 -7.69 11.28 -14.22
N ALA A 156 -8.85 10.69 -14.54
CA ALA A 156 -9.11 9.94 -15.77
C ALA A 156 -8.01 8.91 -16.11
N LEU A 157 -7.49 8.23 -15.09
CA LEU A 157 -6.37 7.29 -15.24
C LEU A 157 -6.85 5.96 -15.84
N LYS A 158 -5.99 5.33 -16.63
CA LYS A 158 -6.21 3.94 -17.05
C LYS A 158 -5.92 3.02 -15.86
N PRO A 159 -6.74 2.00 -15.59
CA PRO A 159 -6.45 1.01 -14.54
C PRO A 159 -5.06 0.40 -14.65
N GLN A 160 -4.60 0.10 -15.86
CA GLN A 160 -3.23 -0.38 -16.12
C GLN A 160 -2.16 0.56 -15.55
N HIS A 161 -2.37 1.88 -15.64
CA HIS A 161 -1.41 2.85 -15.11
C HIS A 161 -1.42 2.87 -13.59
N ILE A 162 -2.60 2.80 -12.97
CA ILE A 162 -2.70 2.71 -11.51
C ILE A 162 -2.07 1.42 -10.99
N ARG A 163 -2.30 0.30 -11.68
CA ARG A 163 -1.68 -1.00 -11.39
C ARG A 163 -0.16 -0.90 -11.35
N ASP A 164 0.43 -0.22 -12.33
CA ASP A 164 1.87 -0.02 -12.42
C ASP A 164 2.41 1.13 -11.53
N GLY A 165 1.55 1.84 -10.80
CA GLY A 165 1.93 2.98 -9.96
C GLY A 165 2.17 4.29 -10.71
N ILE A 166 1.67 4.41 -11.93
CA ILE A 166 1.85 5.58 -12.79
C ILE A 166 0.63 6.51 -12.68
N PHE A 167 0.73 7.56 -11.88
CA PHE A 167 -0.36 8.53 -11.67
C PHE A 167 -0.24 9.79 -12.53
N SER A 168 0.88 9.97 -13.22
CA SER A 168 1.10 11.01 -14.22
C SER A 168 2.06 10.47 -15.28
N ARG A 169 1.72 10.61 -16.56
CA ARG A 169 2.62 10.15 -17.65
C ARG A 169 3.77 11.13 -17.83
N GLU A 170 3.46 12.41 -17.71
CA GLU A 170 4.39 13.54 -17.84
C GLU A 170 5.45 13.48 -16.75
N TRP A 171 5.06 13.04 -15.56
CA TRP A 171 5.94 12.93 -14.38
C TRP A 171 6.41 11.50 -14.13
N LYS A 172 6.23 10.57 -15.08
CA LYS A 172 6.60 9.17 -14.89
C LYS A 172 8.07 9.00 -14.50
N SER A 173 8.99 9.62 -15.25
CA SER A 173 10.43 9.54 -14.96
C SER A 173 10.78 10.09 -13.57
N THR A 174 10.10 11.15 -13.14
CA THR A 174 10.25 11.72 -11.80
C THR A 174 9.68 10.78 -10.74
N SER A 175 8.53 10.16 -10.98
CA SER A 175 7.88 9.21 -10.08
C SER A 175 8.75 7.95 -9.88
N ASP A 176 9.30 7.40 -10.96
CA ASP A 176 10.17 6.22 -10.94
C ASP A 176 11.47 6.48 -10.15
N TYR A 177 11.99 7.72 -10.21
CA TYR A 177 13.13 8.15 -9.39
C TYR A 177 12.74 8.41 -7.93
N TRP A 178 11.54 8.94 -7.69
CA TRP A 178 11.08 9.38 -6.39
C TRP A 178 10.79 8.21 -5.44
N THR A 179 10.11 7.18 -5.94
CA THR A 179 9.69 6.02 -5.14
C THR A 179 9.63 4.76 -5.99
N ILE A 180 10.00 3.63 -5.39
CA ILE A 180 9.97 2.33 -6.06
C ILE A 180 8.62 1.67 -5.75
N VAL A 181 8.02 1.05 -6.76
CA VAL A 181 6.86 0.17 -6.63
C VAL A 181 7.32 -1.26 -6.90
N PRO A 182 7.71 -2.03 -5.86
CA PRO A 182 8.31 -3.35 -6.07
C PRO A 182 7.31 -4.35 -6.65
N GLN A 183 6.04 -4.21 -6.26
CA GLN A 183 4.96 -5.09 -6.64
C GLN A 183 3.78 -4.25 -7.16
N PRO A 184 3.39 -4.38 -8.44
CA PRO A 184 2.18 -3.75 -8.96
C PRO A 184 0.93 -4.40 -8.35
N LEU A 185 -0.23 -3.77 -8.54
CA LEU A 185 -1.51 -4.40 -8.17
C LEU A 185 -1.67 -5.74 -8.89
N THR A 186 -2.19 -6.74 -8.17
CA THR A 186 -2.49 -8.05 -8.77
C THR A 186 -3.83 -8.02 -9.51
N PRO A 187 -4.14 -9.05 -10.33
CA PRO A 187 -5.46 -9.18 -10.92
C PRO A 187 -6.59 -9.19 -9.89
N GLU A 188 -6.39 -9.86 -8.74
CA GLU A 188 -7.32 -9.88 -7.62
C GLU A 188 -7.54 -8.48 -7.04
N ASP A 189 -6.47 -7.69 -6.87
CA ASP A 189 -6.57 -6.31 -6.40
C ASP A 189 -7.43 -5.45 -7.35
N MET A 190 -7.15 -5.54 -8.65
CA MET A 190 -7.91 -4.80 -9.67
C MET A 190 -9.37 -5.26 -9.76
N PHE A 191 -9.63 -6.55 -9.60
CA PHE A 191 -10.98 -7.11 -9.57
C PHE A 191 -11.77 -6.57 -8.36
N GLU A 192 -11.17 -6.57 -7.17
CA GLU A 192 -11.82 -6.04 -5.96
C GLU A 192 -12.06 -4.51 -6.04
N ILE A 193 -11.16 -3.74 -6.67
CA ILE A 193 -11.40 -2.33 -6.96
C ILE A 193 -12.54 -2.17 -8.00
N GLY A 194 -12.60 -3.02 -9.02
CA GLY A 194 -13.69 -3.04 -9.99
C GLY A 194 -15.06 -3.30 -9.36
N LYS A 195 -15.12 -4.18 -8.36
CA LYS A 195 -16.34 -4.43 -7.56
C LYS A 195 -16.81 -3.20 -6.80
N VAL A 196 -15.91 -2.30 -6.40
CA VAL A 196 -16.30 -1.01 -5.80
C VAL A 196 -17.05 -0.15 -6.83
N ALA A 197 -16.51 -0.02 -8.03
CA ALA A 197 -17.16 0.73 -9.12
C ALA A 197 -18.53 0.13 -9.48
N PHE A 198 -18.60 -1.20 -9.58
CA PHE A 198 -19.84 -1.93 -9.87
C PHE A 198 -20.92 -1.66 -8.82
N LYS A 199 -20.57 -1.71 -7.53
CA LYS A 199 -21.49 -1.48 -6.42
C LYS A 199 -22.11 -0.07 -6.40
N ILE A 200 -21.42 0.92 -6.98
CA ILE A 200 -21.93 2.31 -7.08
C ILE A 200 -22.57 2.59 -8.44
N ALA A 201 -22.88 1.55 -9.23
CA ALA A 201 -23.46 1.64 -10.58
C ALA A 201 -22.58 2.40 -11.60
N ASP A 202 -21.27 2.50 -11.35
CA ASP A 202 -20.30 2.99 -12.33
C ASP A 202 -19.81 1.81 -13.19
N HIS A 203 -20.70 1.33 -14.05
CA HIS A 203 -20.47 0.16 -14.91
C HIS A 203 -19.35 0.39 -15.92
N GLU A 204 -19.17 1.63 -16.39
CA GLU A 204 -18.06 1.98 -17.30
C GLU A 204 -16.71 1.79 -16.59
N SER A 205 -16.52 2.36 -15.41
CA SER A 205 -15.30 2.14 -14.62
C SER A 205 -15.11 0.67 -14.26
N ALA A 206 -16.18 -0.02 -13.86
CA ALA A 206 -16.14 -1.43 -13.50
C ALA A 206 -15.61 -2.27 -14.67
N LYS A 207 -16.16 -2.05 -15.88
CA LYS A 207 -15.71 -2.68 -17.12
C LYS A 207 -14.23 -2.44 -17.41
N PHE A 208 -13.72 -1.23 -17.19
CA PHE A 208 -12.28 -0.97 -17.35
C PHE A 208 -11.42 -1.75 -16.35
N TRP A 209 -11.81 -1.81 -15.08
CA TRP A 209 -11.09 -2.56 -14.05
C TRP A 209 -11.08 -4.06 -14.36
N PHE A 210 -12.25 -4.63 -14.66
CA PHE A 210 -12.40 -6.05 -14.94
C PHE A 210 -11.67 -6.48 -16.20
N ASN A 211 -11.73 -5.68 -17.27
CA ASN A 211 -10.95 -5.97 -18.49
C ASN A 211 -9.44 -5.96 -18.21
N THR A 212 -8.96 -5.01 -17.40
CA THR A 212 -7.54 -4.93 -17.06
C THR A 212 -7.11 -6.12 -16.21
N ALA A 213 -7.91 -6.49 -15.20
CA ALA A 213 -7.69 -7.68 -14.40
C ALA A 213 -7.65 -8.95 -15.27
N HIS A 214 -8.63 -9.12 -16.16
CA HIS A 214 -8.72 -10.24 -17.08
C HIS A 214 -7.49 -10.36 -17.99
N GLN A 215 -7.09 -9.25 -18.60
CA GLN A 215 -5.91 -9.19 -19.46
C GLN A 215 -4.65 -9.60 -18.71
N ASP A 216 -4.48 -9.16 -17.46
CA ASP A 216 -3.34 -9.54 -16.66
C ASP A 216 -3.31 -11.01 -16.27
N VAL A 217 -4.47 -11.61 -15.95
CA VAL A 217 -4.53 -13.05 -15.68
C VAL A 217 -4.09 -13.84 -16.91
N ILE A 218 -4.63 -13.48 -18.10
CA ILE A 218 -4.31 -14.15 -19.37
C ILE A 218 -2.84 -13.99 -19.74
N ASN A 219 -2.27 -12.79 -19.54
CA ASN A 219 -0.89 -12.50 -19.89
C ASN A 219 0.11 -13.01 -18.85
N SER A 220 -0.34 -13.45 -17.67
CA SER A 220 0.52 -13.99 -16.64
C SER A 220 1.13 -15.33 -17.07
N LYS A 221 2.44 -15.51 -16.85
CA LYS A 221 3.14 -16.78 -17.12
C LYS A 221 2.94 -17.82 -16.01
N SER A 222 2.25 -17.44 -14.94
CA SER A 222 1.92 -18.29 -13.79
C SER A 222 0.72 -19.18 -14.07
N LYS A 223 0.48 -20.17 -13.19
CA LYS A 223 -0.74 -20.96 -13.21
C LYS A 223 -1.95 -20.04 -13.11
N VAL A 224 -2.78 -20.03 -14.16
CA VAL A 224 -4.01 -19.22 -14.23
C VAL A 224 -4.95 -19.64 -13.11
N ASN A 225 -5.40 -18.67 -12.31
CA ASN A 225 -6.46 -18.87 -11.33
C ASN A 225 -7.81 -18.89 -12.08
N LEU A 226 -8.28 -20.09 -12.44
CA LEU A 226 -9.52 -20.28 -13.21
C LEU A 226 -10.75 -19.73 -12.48
N GLU A 227 -10.80 -19.82 -11.16
CA GLU A 227 -11.91 -19.31 -10.36
C GLU A 227 -12.02 -17.78 -10.50
N LEU A 228 -10.89 -17.08 -10.34
CA LEU A 228 -10.85 -15.63 -10.55
C LEU A 228 -11.24 -15.23 -11.97
N VAL A 229 -10.80 -15.98 -13.00
CA VAL A 229 -11.18 -15.71 -14.40
C VAL A 229 -12.69 -15.81 -14.57
N LEU A 230 -13.31 -16.87 -14.05
CA LEU A 230 -14.75 -17.07 -14.14
C LEU A 230 -15.52 -15.95 -13.43
N GLU A 231 -15.08 -15.55 -12.23
CA GLU A 231 -15.69 -14.41 -11.53
C GLU A 231 -15.56 -13.11 -12.32
N ILE A 232 -14.36 -12.80 -12.85
CA ILE A 232 -14.16 -11.59 -13.66
C ILE A 232 -15.08 -11.58 -14.88
N LEU A 233 -15.23 -12.72 -15.57
CA LEU A 233 -16.09 -12.84 -16.76
C LEU A 233 -17.57 -12.68 -16.41
N ASP A 234 -18.03 -13.20 -15.27
CA ASP A 234 -19.40 -12.99 -14.79
C ASP A 234 -19.65 -11.50 -14.55
N TYR A 235 -18.79 -10.83 -13.78
CA TYR A 235 -18.92 -9.38 -13.55
C TYR A 235 -18.83 -8.54 -14.83
N LEU A 236 -18.02 -8.95 -15.82
CA LEU A 236 -17.98 -8.30 -17.13
C LEU A 236 -19.31 -8.41 -17.86
N ALA A 237 -19.96 -9.58 -17.84
CA ALA A 237 -21.25 -9.79 -18.47
C ALA A 237 -22.35 -8.89 -17.87
N TRP A 238 -22.30 -8.63 -16.56
CA TRP A 238 -23.22 -7.70 -15.87
C TRP A 238 -22.82 -6.23 -15.95
N SER A 239 -21.66 -5.91 -16.54
CA SER A 239 -21.14 -4.54 -16.71
C SER A 239 -21.23 -4.06 -18.16
N GLU A 240 -21.98 -4.76 -19.01
CA GLU A 240 -22.26 -4.34 -20.39
C GLU A 240 -23.27 -3.19 -20.49
#